data_AF-A0A3D5TEZ6-F1
#
_entry.id   AF-A0A3D5TEZ6-F1
#
_cell.length_a   1.000
_cell.length_b   1.000
_cell.length_c   1.000
_cell.angle_alpha   90.00
_cell.angle_beta   90.00
_cell.angle_gamma   90.00
#
_symmetry.space_group_name_H-M   'P 1'
#
loop_
_entity.id
_entity.type
_entity.pdbx_description
1 polymer ?
#
loop_
_entity_poly.entity_id
_entity_poly.type
_entity_poly.pdbx_seq_one_letter_code
_entity_poly.pdbx_strand_id
1 'polypeptide(L)'
;MIELKVLIDDLDYDSIADYLIPALAESMAKERKGGVLGGVLAGNPEVFTSMARTLLHTMSQEKRDELLVQQLNKNRDKLLQKGRKAAADKGIRVQLCDLTARRF
;
A
#
# COMPACT_ATOMS: atom_id res chain seq x y z
N MET A 1 -9.26 21.39 -16.22
CA MET A 1 -8.71 20.35 -15.33
C MET A 1 -8.17 21.06 -14.10
N ILE A 2 -8.49 20.59 -12.89
CA ILE A 2 -8.00 21.16 -11.63
C ILE A 2 -7.10 20.15 -10.93
N GLU A 3 -6.11 20.62 -10.18
CA GLU A 3 -5.22 19.78 -9.36
C GLU A 3 -5.57 19.98 -7.88
N LEU A 4 -5.81 18.88 -7.16
CA LEU A 4 -5.99 18.86 -5.71
C LEU A 4 -4.78 18.18 -5.07
N LYS A 5 -4.17 18.80 -4.05
CA LYS A 5 -3.12 18.20 -3.24
C LYS A 5 -3.67 17.88 -1.86
N VAL A 6 -3.53 16.62 -1.45
CA VAL A 6 -3.93 16.13 -0.14
C VAL A 6 -2.67 15.76 0.63
N LEU A 7 -2.50 16.34 1.82
CA LEU A 7 -1.46 15.97 2.76
C LEU A 7 -2.07 15.06 3.83
N ILE A 8 -1.36 13.99 4.17
CA ILE A 8 -1.78 13.01 5.18
C ILE A 8 -0.65 12.99 6.21
N ASP A 9 -0.99 13.31 7.46
CA ASP A 9 -0.03 13.42 8.57
C ASP A 9 -0.23 12.27 9.58
N ASP A 10 -1.45 12.11 10.09
CA ASP A 10 -1.80 11.06 11.07
C ASP A 10 -2.49 9.87 10.39
N LEU A 11 -1.69 8.92 9.90
CA LEU A 11 -2.18 7.68 9.32
C LEU A 11 -2.00 6.51 10.29
N ASP A 12 -3.11 5.90 10.67
CA ASP A 12 -3.09 4.64 11.42
C ASP A 12 -2.65 3.48 10.51
N TYR A 13 -1.37 3.11 10.64
CA TYR A 13 -0.76 2.01 9.90
C TYR A 13 -1.35 0.64 10.22
N ASP A 14 -1.95 0.47 11.39
CA ASP A 14 -2.54 -0.81 11.78
C ASP A 14 -3.86 -1.02 11.03
N SER A 15 -4.62 0.06 10.82
CA SER A 15 -5.85 0.04 10.01
C SER A 15 -5.64 -0.33 8.54
N ILE A 16 -4.42 -0.13 8.01
CA ILE A 16 -4.06 -0.41 6.61
C ILE A 16 -3.04 -1.55 6.46
N ALA A 17 -2.73 -2.27 7.53
CA ALA A 17 -1.71 -3.32 7.50
C ALA A 17 -1.98 -4.38 6.41
N ASP A 18 -3.24 -4.80 6.26
CA ASP A 18 -3.65 -5.80 5.25
C ASP A 18 -3.40 -5.32 3.81
N TYR A 19 -3.33 -4.01 3.59
CA TYR A 19 -2.98 -3.41 2.30
C TYR A 19 -1.46 -3.33 2.07
N LEU A 20 -0.68 -3.16 3.15
CA LEU A 20 0.78 -3.06 3.09
C LEU A 20 1.49 -4.41 3.14
N ILE A 21 0.89 -5.44 3.75
CA ILE A 21 1.46 -6.80 3.83
C ILE A 21 1.81 -7.37 2.44
N PRO A 22 0.95 -7.26 1.41
CA PRO A 22 1.31 -7.68 0.05
C PRO A 22 2.51 -6.90 -0.52
N ALA A 23 2.65 -5.60 -0.19
CA ALA A 23 3.81 -4.79 -0.59
C ALA A 23 5.11 -5.34 -0.02
N LEU A 24 5.07 -5.68 1.27
CA LEU A 24 6.19 -6.27 1.97
C LEU A 24 6.54 -7.63 1.41
N ALA A 25 5.54 -8.45 1.10
CA ALA A 25 5.75 -9.75 0.46
C ALA A 25 6.57 -9.61 -0.82
N GLU A 26 6.15 -8.69 -1.68
CA GLU A 26 6.81 -8.42 -2.94
C GLU A 26 8.21 -7.82 -2.75
N SER A 27 8.37 -6.90 -1.80
CA SER A 27 9.68 -6.30 -1.50
C SER A 27 10.67 -7.35 -0.99
N MET A 28 10.26 -8.17 -0.01
CA MET A 28 11.07 -9.25 0.52
C MET A 28 11.37 -10.33 -0.54
N ALA A 29 10.42 -10.64 -1.43
CA ALA A 29 10.65 -11.57 -2.53
C ALA A 29 11.67 -11.02 -3.54
N LYS A 30 11.67 -9.70 -3.80
CA LYS A 30 12.63 -9.03 -4.67
C LYS A 30 14.03 -8.97 -4.06
N GLU A 31 14.13 -8.72 -2.75
CA GLU A 31 15.42 -8.73 -2.03
C GLU A 31 16.02 -10.15 -1.89
N ARG A 32 15.19 -11.20 -1.93
CA ARG A 32 15.60 -12.60 -1.75
C ARG A 32 15.66 -13.42 -3.03
N LYS A 33 16.18 -12.85 -4.11
CA LYS A 33 16.64 -13.68 -5.25
C LYS A 33 17.81 -14.58 -4.79
N GLY A 34 17.50 -15.73 -4.18
CA GLY A 34 18.45 -16.82 -3.93
C GLY A 34 18.44 -17.53 -2.55
N GLY A 35 17.43 -17.40 -1.69
CA GLY A 35 17.50 -17.93 -0.31
C GLY A 35 16.37 -18.88 0.13
N VAL A 36 16.74 -19.87 0.97
CA VAL A 36 15.94 -20.96 1.59
C VAL A 36 14.58 -20.51 2.19
N LEU A 37 14.40 -19.22 2.50
CA LEU A 37 13.14 -18.66 2.99
C LEU A 37 11.99 -18.65 1.95
N GLY A 38 12.27 -18.79 0.65
CA GLY A 38 11.21 -18.95 -0.36
C GLY A 38 10.40 -20.24 -0.18
N GLY A 39 11.01 -21.31 0.34
CA GLY A 39 10.36 -22.60 0.56
C GLY A 39 9.56 -22.70 1.85
N VAL A 40 9.96 -21.98 2.91
CA VAL A 40 9.28 -22.01 4.22
C VAL A 40 8.02 -21.12 4.24
N LEU A 41 8.01 -20.02 3.47
CA LEU A 41 6.87 -19.10 3.40
C LEU A 41 5.76 -19.59 2.46
N ALA A 42 6.08 -20.42 1.46
CA ALA A 42 5.10 -21.01 0.54
C ALA A 42 4.19 -22.06 1.22
N GLY A 43 4.58 -22.59 2.38
CA GLY A 43 3.85 -23.63 3.09
C GLY A 43 2.83 -23.14 4.12
N ASN A 44 2.91 -21.88 4.58
CA ASN A 44 2.04 -21.36 5.66
C ASN A 44 1.76 -19.84 5.52
N PRO A 45 0.65 -19.46 4.86
CA PRO A 45 0.23 -18.06 4.69
C PRO A 45 0.04 -17.28 6.01
N GLU A 46 -0.37 -17.96 7.07
CA GLU A 46 -0.56 -17.35 8.41
C GLU A 46 0.76 -16.95 9.06
N VAL A 47 1.79 -17.78 8.91
CA VAL A 47 3.16 -17.49 9.38
C VAL A 47 3.74 -16.32 8.59
N PHE A 48 3.54 -16.30 7.27
CA PHE A 48 3.94 -15.15 6.47
C PHE A 48 3.25 -13.85 6.93
N THR A 49 1.94 -13.90 7.16
CA THR A 49 1.13 -12.74 7.56
C THR A 49 1.56 -12.19 8.93
N SER A 50 1.78 -13.06 9.91
CA SER A 50 2.25 -12.67 11.24
C SER A 50 3.66 -12.07 11.22
N MET A 51 4.57 -12.64 10.42
CA MET A 51 5.90 -12.08 10.20
C MET A 51 5.84 -10.72 9.49
N ALA A 52 5.02 -10.58 8.45
CA ALA A 52 4.83 -9.32 7.74
C ALA A 52 4.27 -8.23 8.65
N ARG A 53 3.29 -8.57 9.51
CA ARG A 53 2.75 -7.64 10.51
C ARG A 53 3.82 -7.21 11.51
N THR A 54 4.61 -8.15 12.03
CA THR A 54 5.74 -7.84 12.93
C THR A 54 6.75 -6.92 12.26
N LEU A 55 7.09 -7.18 10.99
CA LEU A 55 7.98 -6.32 10.22
C LEU A 55 7.39 -4.92 10.05
N LEU A 56 6.11 -4.79 9.67
CA LEU A 56 5.46 -3.46 9.58
C LEU A 56 5.59 -2.67 10.88
N HIS A 57 5.33 -3.28 12.04
CA HIS A 57 5.39 -2.58 13.32
C HIS A 57 6.82 -2.21 13.74
N THR A 58 7.83 -2.98 13.34
CA THR A 58 9.24 -2.72 13.69
C THR A 58 9.93 -1.75 12.74
N MET A 59 9.32 -1.43 11.59
CA MET A 59 9.87 -0.50 10.62
C MET A 59 9.78 0.95 11.09
N SER A 60 10.79 1.75 10.71
CA SER A 60 10.72 3.20 10.88
C SER A 60 9.52 3.76 10.13
N GLN A 61 9.02 4.90 10.59
CA GLN A 61 7.92 5.61 9.94
C GLN A 61 8.25 5.91 8.47
N GLU A 62 9.47 6.40 8.20
CA GLU A 62 9.94 6.66 6.84
C GLU A 62 9.79 5.46 5.90
N LYS A 63 10.19 4.25 6.34
CA LYS A 63 10.06 3.05 5.49
C LYS A 63 8.61 2.62 5.30
N ARG A 64 7.74 2.84 6.30
CA ARG A 64 6.29 2.60 6.16
C ARG A 64 5.67 3.57 5.16
N ASP A 65 6.04 4.85 5.23
CA ASP A 65 5.60 5.89 4.30
C ASP A 65 6.04 5.54 2.86
N GLU A 66 7.29 5.10 2.67
CA GLU A 66 7.80 4.68 1.36
C GLU A 66 7.01 3.52 0.76
N LEU A 67 6.71 2.49 1.56
CA LEU A 67 5.90 1.35 1.12
C LEU A 67 4.48 1.78 0.74
N LEU A 68 3.89 2.67 1.53
CA LEU A 68 2.58 3.22 1.23
C LEU A 68 2.59 4.01 -0.08
N VAL A 69 3.57 4.91 -0.27
CA VAL A 69 3.72 5.69 -1.51
C VAL A 69 3.84 4.77 -2.72
N GLN A 70 4.67 3.73 -2.63
CA GLN A 70 4.80 2.73 -3.69
C GLN A 70 3.46 2.03 -3.97
N GLN A 71 2.72 1.64 -2.93
CA GLN A 71 1.44 0.96 -3.11
C GLN A 71 0.34 1.86 -3.65
N LEU A 72 0.28 3.12 -3.24
CA LEU A 72 -0.67 4.09 -3.78
C LEU A 72 -0.44 4.28 -5.28
N ASN A 73 0.82 4.47 -5.69
CA ASN A 73 1.17 4.64 -7.09
C ASN A 73 0.94 3.35 -7.91
N LYS A 74 1.29 2.18 -7.36
CA LYS A 74 1.06 0.88 -8.02
C LYS A 74 -0.43 0.61 -8.24
N ASN A 75 -1.30 1.04 -7.33
CA ASN A 75 -2.74 0.82 -7.40
C ASN A 75 -3.51 2.06 -7.90
N ARG A 76 -2.82 3.01 -8.56
CA ARG A 76 -3.39 4.27 -9.08
C ARG A 76 -4.74 4.09 -9.75
N ASP A 77 -4.86 3.19 -10.72
CA ASP A 77 -6.10 3.01 -11.48
C ASP A 77 -7.25 2.49 -10.63
N LYS A 78 -6.95 1.57 -9.70
CA LYS A 78 -7.93 1.03 -8.76
C LYS A 78 -8.42 2.09 -7.78
N LEU A 79 -7.52 2.96 -7.31
CA LEU A 79 -7.86 4.09 -6.45
C LEU A 79 -8.70 5.13 -7.20
N LEU A 80 -8.34 5.45 -8.45
CA LEU A 80 -9.13 6.34 -9.31
C LEU A 80 -10.53 5.77 -9.55
N GLN A 81 -10.65 4.47 -9.82
CA GLN A 81 -11.93 3.80 -9.98
C GLN A 81 -12.79 3.89 -8.70
N LYS A 82 -12.20 3.60 -7.53
CA LYS A 82 -12.89 3.70 -6.23
C LYS A 82 -13.32 5.13 -5.93
N GLY A 83 -12.46 6.12 -6.18
CA GLY A 83 -12.78 7.53 -5.96
C GLY A 83 -13.91 8.02 -6.88
N ARG A 84 -13.89 7.64 -8.17
CA ARG A 84 -14.97 7.95 -9.11
C ARG A 84 -16.30 7.33 -8.66
N LYS A 85 -16.28 6.07 -8.23
CA LYS A 85 -17.46 5.40 -7.68
C LYS A 85 -17.99 6.12 -6.43
N ALA A 86 -17.12 6.42 -5.47
CA ALA A 86 -17.51 7.12 -4.24
C ALA A 86 -18.10 8.51 -4.49
N ALA A 87 -17.62 9.23 -5.52
CA ALA A 87 -18.20 10.50 -5.93
C ALA A 87 -19.57 10.31 -6.60
N ALA A 88 -19.69 9.33 -7.52
CA ALA A 88 -20.93 9.01 -8.20
C ALA A 88 -22.03 8.56 -7.23
N ASP A 89 -21.69 7.74 -6.23
CA ASP A 89 -22.61 7.30 -5.17
C ASP A 89 -23.19 8.49 -4.37
N LYS A 90 -22.51 9.63 -4.37
CA LYS A 90 -22.96 10.91 -3.75
C LYS A 90 -23.59 11.88 -4.76
N GLY A 91 -23.85 11.45 -5.99
CA GLY A 91 -24.38 12.29 -7.07
C GLY A 91 -23.37 13.29 -7.65
N ILE A 92 -22.10 13.20 -7.27
CA ILE A 92 -21.04 14.11 -7.73
C ILE A 92 -20.46 13.57 -9.04
N ARG A 93 -20.73 14.25 -10.15
CA ARG A 93 -20.15 13.93 -11.45
C ARG A 93 -18.76 14.53 -11.59
N VAL A 94 -17.74 13.75 -11.24
CA VAL A 94 -16.32 14.12 -11.38
C VAL A 94 -15.56 13.04 -12.12
N GLN A 95 -14.61 13.47 -12.97
CA GLN A 95 -13.63 12.58 -13.57
C GLN A 95 -12.28 12.77 -12.87
N LEU A 96 -11.91 11.79 -12.04
CA LEU A 96 -10.56 11.73 -11.47
C LEU A 96 -9.61 11.23 -12.56
N CYS A 97 -8.64 12.03 -12.98
CA CYS A 97 -7.75 11.70 -14.11
C CYS A 97 -6.40 11.10 -13.68
N ASP A 98 -5.87 11.55 -12.54
CA ASP A 98 -4.55 11.17 -12.05
C ASP A 98 -4.56 11.05 -10.52
N LEU A 99 -3.70 10.16 -10.02
CA LEU A 99 -3.31 10.05 -8.63
C LEU A 99 -1.81 9.79 -8.60
N THR A 100 -1.09 10.65 -7.88
CA THR A 100 0.34 10.49 -7.61
C THR A 100 0.58 10.72 -6.13
N ALA A 101 1.20 9.74 -5.48
CA ALA A 101 1.68 9.84 -4.11
C ALA A 101 3.19 10.13 -4.13
N ARG A 102 3.63 11.01 -3.23
CA ARG A 102 5.04 11.28 -2.97
C ARG A 102 5.22 11.58 -1.49
N ARG A 103 6.37 11.19 -0.94
CA ARG A 103 6.78 11.64 0.39
C ARG A 103 7.09 13.14 0.32
N PHE A 104 6.64 13.88 1.32
CA PHE A 104 6.93 15.31 1.47
C PHE A 104 8.14 15.50 2.39
#